data_AF-A0A221NRC7-F1
#
_entry.id   AF-A0A221NRC7-F1
#
_cell.length_a   1.000
_cell.length_b   1.000
_cell.length_c   1.000
_cell.angle_alpha   90.00
_cell.angle_beta   90.00
_cell.angle_gamma   90.00
#
_symmetry.space_group_name_H-M   'P 1'
#
loop_
_entity.id
_entity.type
_entity.pdbx_description
1 polymer ?
#
loop_
_entity_poly.entity_id
_entity_poly.type
_entity_poly.pdbx_seq_one_letter_code
_entity_poly.pdbx_strand_id
1 'polypeptide(L)' 'MLTITSYIAGVKDRFTKDEKGATMVEYGIMVAGIAVIVIAAVFALGAEILGLFNNVIAQIP' A
#
# COMPACT_ATOMS: atom_id res chain seq x y z
N MET A 1 -18.90 37.47 -23.86
CA MET A 1 -18.78 36.08 -24.35
C MET A 1 -17.65 35.25 -23.69
N LEU A 2 -16.79 35.82 -22.86
CA LEU A 2 -15.63 35.11 -22.26
C LEU A 2 -15.99 34.23 -21.04
N THR A 3 -17.08 34.54 -20.34
CA THR A 3 -17.49 33.87 -19.09
C THR A 3 -18.06 32.46 -19.30
N ILE A 4 -18.78 32.25 -20.40
CA ILE A 4 -19.40 30.94 -20.71
C ILE A 4 -18.32 29.95 -21.14
N THR A 5 -17.35 30.39 -21.94
CA THR A 5 -16.23 29.56 -22.38
C THR A 5 -15.33 29.11 -21.23
N SER A 6 -15.06 29.99 -20.25
CA SER A 6 -14.25 29.64 -19.08
C SER A 6 -14.98 28.70 -18.11
N TYR A 7 -16.30 28.85 -17.96
CA TYR A 7 -17.12 27.94 -17.17
C TYR A 7 -17.11 26.52 -17.73
N ILE A 8 -17.31 26.38 -19.05
CA ILE A 8 -17.29 25.07 -19.73
C ILE A 8 -15.88 24.46 -19.70
N ALA A 9 -14.83 25.27 -19.88
CA ALA A 9 -13.44 24.81 -19.79
C ALA A 9 -13.10 24.27 -18.38
N GLY A 10 -13.51 24.97 -17.32
CA GLY A 10 -13.26 24.53 -15.94
C GLY A 10 -13.99 23.24 -15.55
N VAL A 11 -15.17 22.99 -16.13
CA VAL A 11 -15.92 21.74 -15.94
C VAL A 11 -15.22 20.59 -16.68
N LYS A 12 -14.81 20.79 -17.94
CA LYS A 12 -14.05 19.79 -18.71
C LYS A 12 -12.78 19.37 -17.99
N ASP A 13 -11.98 20.33 -17.51
CA ASP A 13 -10.72 20.07 -16.80
C ASP A 13 -10.86 19.22 -15.53
N ARG A 14 -12.01 19.29 -14.84
CA ARG A 14 -12.30 18.44 -13.68
C ARG A 14 -12.53 16.98 -14.08
N PHE A 15 -13.29 16.75 -15.15
CA PHE A 15 -13.59 15.39 -15.62
C PHE A 15 -12.41 14.72 -16.36
N THR A 16 -11.53 15.48 -17.01
CA THR A 16 -10.28 14.91 -17.58
C THR A 16 -9.18 14.68 -16.54
N LYS A 17 -9.32 15.16 -15.30
CA LYS A 17 -8.33 14.95 -14.22
C LYS A 17 -8.51 13.65 -13.45
N ASP A 18 -9.59 12.91 -13.68
CA ASP A 18 -9.94 11.68 -12.97
C ASP A 18 -9.00 10.49 -13.28
N GLU A 19 -8.13 10.58 -14.30
CA GLU A 19 -7.12 9.55 -14.57
C GLU A 19 -6.05 9.42 -13.47
N LYS A 20 -5.90 10.43 -12.59
CA LYS A 20 -4.99 10.34 -11.43
C LYS A 20 -5.41 9.26 -10.42
N GLY A 21 -6.70 8.88 -10.40
CA GLY A 21 -7.21 7.82 -9.53
C GLY A 21 -6.84 6.41 -10.01
N ALA A 22 -6.86 6.19 -11.33
CA ALA A 22 -6.46 4.92 -11.93
C ALA A 22 -4.97 4.60 -11.64
N THR A 23 -4.12 5.62 -11.63
CA THR A 23 -2.69 5.47 -11.30
C THR A 23 -2.44 5.06 -9.85
N MET A 24 -3.30 5.45 -8.89
CA MET A 24 -3.16 5.02 -7.49
C MET A 24 -3.37 3.50 -7.32
N VAL A 25 -4.20 2.89 -8.17
CA VAL A 25 -4.49 1.45 -8.10
C VAL A 25 -3.30 0.63 -8.61
N GLU A 26 -2.61 1.08 -9.65
CA GLU A 26 -1.45 0.39 -10.22
C GLU A 26 -0.29 0.33 -9.21
N TYR A 27 0.05 1.46 -8.59
CA TYR A 27 1.06 1.48 -7.52
C TYR A 27 0.58 0.72 -6.28
N GLY A 28 -0.73 0.74 -5.98
CA GLY A 28 -1.33 -0.02 -4.89
C GLY A 28 -1.11 -1.53 -5.01
N ILE A 29 -1.28 -2.10 -6.21
CA ILE A 29 -1.07 -3.53 -6.46
C ILE A 29 0.41 -3.91 -6.36
N MET A 30 1.34 -3.07 -6.84
CA MET A 30 2.78 -3.31 -6.68
C MET A 30 3.18 -3.34 -5.19
N VAL A 31 2.69 -2.38 -4.41
CA VAL A 31 2.95 -2.31 -2.96
C VAL A 31 2.30 -3.49 -2.22
N ALA A 32 1.11 -3.93 -2.64
CA ALA A 32 0.45 -5.10 -2.05
C ALA A 32 1.29 -6.38 -2.20
N GLY A 33 1.94 -6.58 -3.35
CA GLY A 33 2.85 -7.72 -3.56
C GLY A 33 4.04 -7.71 -2.59
N ILE A 34 4.68 -6.54 -2.42
CA ILE A 34 5.79 -6.37 -1.46
C ILE A 34 5.29 -6.60 -0.03
N ALA A 35 4.10 -6.09 0.31
CA ALA A 35 3.51 -6.25 1.62
C ALA A 35 3.31 -7.73 2.00
N VAL A 36 2.82 -8.56 1.07
CA VAL A 36 2.67 -10.01 1.30
C VAL A 36 4.02 -10.68 1.61
N ILE A 37 5.07 -10.33 0.87
CA ILE A 37 6.41 -10.88 1.09
C ILE A 37 6.94 -10.49 2.47
N VAL A 38 6.80 -9.21 2.85
CA VAL A 38 7.25 -8.72 4.16
C VAL A 38 6.48 -9.41 5.27
N ILE A 39 5.16 -9.54 5.15
CA ILE A 39 4.32 -10.23 6.13
C ILE A 39 4.80 -11.68 6.32
N ALA A 40 5.00 -12.42 5.22
CA ALA A 40 5.47 -13.80 5.28
C ALA A 40 6.85 -13.93 5.98
N ALA A 41 7.78 -13.03 5.66
CA ALA A 41 9.09 -12.99 6.29
C ALA A 41 9.00 -12.70 7.80
N VAL A 42 8.18 -11.73 8.20
CA VAL A 42 7.96 -11.39 9.61
C VAL A 42 7.36 -12.57 10.38
N PHE A 43 6.39 -13.29 9.80
CA PHE A 43 5.81 -14.47 10.44
C PHE A 43 6.85 -15.59 10.63
N ALA A 44 7.67 -15.88 9.62
CA ALA A 44 8.72 -16.89 9.72
C ALA A 44 9.76 -16.52 10.78
N LEU A 45 10.28 -15.29 10.74
CA LEU A 45 11.25 -14.79 11.73
C LEU A 45 10.66 -14.76 13.14
N GLY A 46 9.39 -14.36 13.28
CA GLY A 46 8.70 -14.35 14.57
C GLY A 46 8.63 -15.74 15.20
N ALA A 47 8.35 -16.78 14.40
CA ALA A 47 8.33 -18.16 14.87
C ALA A 47 9.71 -18.63 15.34
N GLU A 48 10.78 -18.32 14.60
CA GLU A 48 12.15 -18.65 15.00
C GLU A 48 12.56 -17.95 16.30
N ILE A 49 12.30 -16.65 16.40
CA ILE A 49 12.59 -15.86 17.60
C ILE A 49 11.84 -16.43 18.82
N LEU A 50 10.56 -16.76 18.67
CA LEU A 50 9.79 -17.40 19.74
C LEU A 50 10.40 -18.74 20.14
N GLY A 51 10.84 -19.54 19.16
CA GLY A 51 11.58 -20.78 19.40
C GLY A 51 12.86 -20.56 20.21
N LEU A 52 13.63 -19.54 19.89
CA LEU A 52 14.84 -19.18 20.65
C LEU A 52 14.53 -18.82 22.10
N PHE A 53 13.50 -17.99 22.34
CA PHE A 53 13.09 -17.65 23.71
C PHE A 53 12.61 -18.88 24.49
N ASN A 54 11.80 -19.74 23.88
CA ASN A 54 11.33 -20.97 24.51
C ASN A 54 12.50 -21.90 24.88
N ASN A 55 13.51 -22.02 24.00
CA ASN A 55 14.70 -22.82 24.28
C ASN A 55 15.49 -22.27 25.48
N VAL A 56 15.62 -20.95 25.59
CA VAL A 56 16.28 -20.31 26.75
C VAL A 56 15.48 -20.58 28.02
N ILE A 57 14.16 -20.41 27.99
CA ILE A 57 13.27 -20.67 29.14
C ILE A 57 13.40 -22.13 29.59
N ALA A 58 13.43 -23.08 28.65
CA ALA A 58 13.57 -24.50 28.97
C ALA A 58 14.92 -24.86 29.63
N GLN A 59 15.93 -23.99 29.51
CA GLN A 59 17.24 -24.17 30.14
C GLN A 59 17.36 -23.51 31.52
N ILE A 60 16.37 -22.70 31.92
CA ILE A 60 16.32 -22.13 33.26
C ILE A 60 15.69 -23.18 34.20
N PRO A 61 16.38 -23.58 35.28
CA PRO A 61 15.88 -24.55 36.24
C PRO A 61 14.66 -24.07 37.03
#